data_AF-A0A4U7BLV5-F1
#
_entry.id   AF-A0A4U7BLV5-F1
#
_cell.length_a   1.000
_cell.length_b   1.000
_cell.length_c   1.000
_cell.angle_alpha   90.00
_cell.angle_beta   90.00
_cell.angle_gamma   90.00
#
_symmetry.space_group_name_H-M   'P 1'
#
loop_
_entity.id
_entity.type
_entity.pdbx_description
1 polymer ?
#
loop_
_entity_poly.entity_id
_entity_poly.type
_entity_poly.pdbx_seq_one_letter_code
_entity_poly.pdbx_strand_id
1 'polypeptide(L)' 'MSNKEKLIKELENNPKNASFANVEKLLSWYDYKLVSIKGSHHKFKKKEKSIIIPKHKPIKEIYIKQILKLLKDEK' A
#
# COMPACT_ATOMS: atom_id res chain seq x y z
N MET A 1 -4.66 7.30 18.63
CA MET A 1 -4.34 6.51 17.43
C MET A 1 -5.46 6.67 16.42
N SER A 2 -5.21 7.48 15.38
CA SER A 2 -6.09 7.61 14.23
C SER A 2 -6.21 6.26 13.50
N ASN A 3 -7.30 6.06 12.75
CA ASN A 3 -7.50 4.85 11.94
C ASN A 3 -6.32 4.58 10.99
N LYS A 4 -5.68 5.66 10.50
CA LYS A 4 -4.44 5.61 9.71
C LYS A 4 -3.27 4.98 10.46
N GLU A 5 -3.01 5.44 11.67
CA GLU A 5 -1.89 4.97 12.49
C GLU A 5 -2.09 3.52 12.93
N LYS A 6 -3.34 3.12 13.25
CA LYS A 6 -3.66 1.73 13.57
C LYS A 6 -3.32 0.80 12.41
N LEU A 7 -3.73 1.16 11.19
CA LEU A 7 -3.49 0.36 10.00
C LEU A 7 -2.00 0.25 9.65
N ILE A 8 -1.26 1.36 9.75
CA ILE A 8 0.20 1.37 9.54
C ILE A 8 0.87 0.41 10.52
N LYS A 9 0.50 0.51 11.81
CA LYS A 9 1.06 -0.35 12.85
C LYS A 9 0.70 -1.83 12.62
N GLU A 10 -0.50 -2.14 12.15
CA GLU A 10 -0.91 -3.50 11.81
C GLU A 10 -0.09 -4.08 10.65
N LEU A 11 0.14 -3.28 9.59
CA LEU A 11 0.97 -3.67 8.45
C LEU A 11 2.46 -3.77 8.80
N GLU A 12 2.95 -2.97 9.75
CA GLU A 12 4.31 -3.07 10.29
C GLU A 12 4.52 -4.33 11.14
N ASN A 13 3.55 -4.67 11.99
CA ASN A 13 3.63 -5.86 12.85
C ASN A 13 3.39 -7.16 12.07
N ASN A 14 2.52 -7.14 11.06
CA ASN A 14 2.18 -8.33 10.26
C ASN A 14 2.19 -8.05 8.74
N PRO A 15 3.37 -7.77 8.15
CA PRO A 15 3.48 -7.46 6.72
C PRO A 15 3.17 -8.66 5.81
N LYS A 16 3.17 -9.89 6.34
CA LYS A 16 2.89 -11.11 5.58
C LYS A 16 1.40 -11.36 5.36
N ASN A 17 0.53 -10.76 6.18
CA ASN A 17 -0.92 -10.97 6.12
C ASN A 17 -1.68 -9.72 5.64
N ALA A 18 -1.01 -8.87 4.87
CA ALA A 18 -1.63 -7.66 4.36
C ALA A 18 -2.65 -7.98 3.26
N SER A 19 -3.87 -7.52 3.47
CA SER A 19 -4.93 -7.55 2.46
C SER A 19 -4.80 -6.38 1.48
N PHE A 20 -5.10 -6.62 0.20
CA PHE A 20 -5.11 -5.57 -0.82
C PHE A 20 -6.00 -4.38 -0.44
N ALA A 21 -7.17 -4.62 0.14
CA ALA A 21 -8.06 -3.56 0.60
C ALA A 21 -7.42 -2.64 1.65
N ASN A 22 -6.64 -3.21 2.59
CA ASN A 22 -5.92 -2.43 3.60
C ASN A 22 -4.85 -1.56 2.95
N VAL A 23 -4.10 -2.12 2.00
CA VAL A 23 -3.05 -1.38 1.29
C VAL A 23 -3.63 -0.30 0.39
N GLU A 24 -4.70 -0.58 -0.35
CA GLU A 24 -5.42 0.40 -1.17
C GLU A 24 -5.96 1.55 -0.33
N LYS A 25 -6.57 1.24 0.82
CA LYS A 25 -7.06 2.25 1.77
C LYS A 25 -5.93 3.11 2.33
N LEU A 26 -4.80 2.49 2.68
CA LEU A 26 -3.62 3.20 3.14
C LEU A 26 -3.11 4.18 2.06
N LEU A 27 -2.96 3.70 0.83
CA LEU A 27 -2.51 4.51 -0.31
C LEU A 27 -3.46 5.68 -0.60
N SER A 28 -4.77 5.45 -0.52
CA SER A 28 -5.78 6.50 -0.69
C SER A 28 -5.60 7.65 0.32
N TRP A 29 -5.27 7.34 1.59
CA TRP A 29 -4.94 8.37 2.60
C TRP A 29 -3.66 9.16 2.34
N TYR A 30 -2.83 8.74 1.39
CA TYR A 30 -1.63 9.45 0.96
C TYR A 30 -1.78 10.07 -0.44
N ASP A 31 -3.00 10.15 -0.97
CA ASP A 31 -3.34 10.71 -2.30
C ASP A 31 -2.82 9.86 -3.49
N TYR A 32 -2.55 8.58 -3.26
CA TYR A 32 -2.26 7.65 -4.35
C TYR A 32 -3.57 7.19 -4.99
N LYS A 33 -3.70 7.43 -6.30
CA LYS A 33 -4.88 7.05 -7.08
C LYS A 33 -4.58 5.83 -7.94
N LEU A 34 -5.53 4.92 -8.04
CA LEU A 34 -5.45 3.80 -8.97
C LEU A 34 -5.59 4.33 -10.40
N VAL A 35 -4.56 4.16 -11.23
CA VAL A 35 -4.51 4.70 -12.60
C VAL A 35 -4.56 3.63 -13.68
N SER A 36 -4.22 2.38 -13.36
CA SER A 36 -4.23 1.28 -14.32
C SER A 36 -4.33 -0.05 -13.61
N ILE A 37 -5.02 -1.00 -14.24
CA ILE A 37 -5.14 -2.39 -13.77
C ILE A 37 -4.73 -3.30 -14.93
N LYS A 38 -3.77 -4.20 -14.69
CA LYS A 38 -3.32 -5.20 -15.67
C LYS A 38 -3.26 -6.57 -15.00
N GLY A 39 -4.33 -7.34 -15.14
CA GLY A 39 -4.48 -8.63 -14.46
C GLY A 39 -4.44 -8.45 -12.94
N SER A 40 -3.53 -9.14 -12.27
CA SER A 40 -3.33 -8.96 -10.83
C SER A 40 -2.61 -7.65 -10.48
N HIS A 41 -1.87 -7.02 -11.39
CA HIS A 41 -1.09 -5.81 -11.08
C HIS A 41 -1.95 -4.54 -11.13
N HIS A 42 -2.03 -3.84 -10.00
CA HIS A 42 -2.73 -2.58 -9.83
C HIS A 42 -1.70 -1.46 -9.69
N LYS A 43 -1.74 -0.46 -10.58
CA LYS A 43 -0.81 0.67 -10.56
C LYS A 43 -1.46 1.86 -9.89
N PHE A 44 -0.84 2.31 -8.81
CA PHE A 44 -1.17 3.53 -8.09
C PHE A 44 -0.19 4.64 -8.47
N LYS A 45 -0.68 5.87 -8.64
CA LYS A 45 0.14 7.04 -8.97
C LYS A 45 -0.23 8.22 -8.08
N LYS A 46 0.79 8.97 -7.68
CA LYS A 46 0.70 10.24 -6.97
C LYS A 46 1.75 11.19 -7.53
N LYS A 47 1.32 12.29 -8.17
CA LYS A 47 2.22 13.20 -8.89
C LYS A 47 3.17 12.43 -9.82
N GLU A 48 4.48 12.48 -9.57
CA GLU A 48 5.52 11.76 -10.33
C GLU A 48 5.86 10.37 -9.77
N LYS A 49 5.37 10.03 -8.56
CA LYS A 49 5.59 8.71 -7.94
C LYS A 49 4.54 7.71 -8.41
N SER A 50 4.95 6.48 -8.68
CA SER A 50 4.01 5.39 -8.98
C SER A 50 4.46 4.07 -8.35
N ILE A 51 3.49 3.26 -7.94
CA ILE A 51 3.68 1.99 -7.23
C ILE A 51 2.79 0.95 -7.90
N ILE A 52 3.32 -0.26 -8.11
CA ILE A 52 2.57 -1.38 -8.68
C ILE A 52 2.40 -2.43 -7.60
N ILE A 53 1.16 -2.86 -7.37
CA ILE A 53 0.79 -3.80 -6.32
C ILE A 53 0.00 -4.95 -6.93
N PRO A 54 0.47 -6.20 -6.82
CA PRO A 54 -0.32 -7.34 -7.22
C PRO A 54 -1.45 -7.59 -6.21
N LYS A 55 -2.68 -7.80 -6.72
CA LYS A 55 -3.88 -8.21 -5.98
C LYS A 55 -3.83 -9.71 -5.64
N HIS A 56 -2.75 -10.13 -4.98
CA HIS A 56 -2.61 -11.47 -4.41
C HIS A 56 -3.20 -11.51 -3.00
N LYS A 57 -3.66 -12.69 -2.56
CA LYS A 57 -4.15 -12.93 -1.20
C LYS A 57 -3.31 -14.04 -0.55
N PRO A 58 -2.45 -13.72 0.44
CA PRO A 58 -2.05 -12.38 0.89
C PRO A 58 -1.08 -11.67 -0.08
N ILE A 59 -0.92 -10.35 0.06
CA ILE A 59 0.12 -9.61 -0.66
C ILE A 59 1.49 -10.03 -0.10
N LYS A 60 2.49 -10.20 -0.98
CA LYS A 60 3.85 -10.51 -0.54
C LYS A 60 4.41 -9.38 0.34
N GLU A 61 5.06 -9.75 1.45
CA GLU A 61 5.61 -8.80 2.43
C GLU A 61 6.53 -7.73 1.84
N ILE A 62 7.22 -8.07 0.75
CA ILE A 62 8.16 -7.17 0.09
C ILE A 62 7.48 -5.90 -0.43
N TYR A 63 6.27 -6.02 -0.99
CA TYR A 63 5.49 -4.88 -1.44
C TYR A 63 5.04 -4.02 -0.25
N ILE A 64 4.65 -4.67 0.86
CA ILE A 64 4.21 -3.96 2.07
C ILE A 64 5.36 -3.15 2.65
N LYS A 65 6.54 -3.76 2.80
CA LYS A 65 7.74 -3.08 3.29
C LYS A 65 8.16 -1.92 2.39
N GLN A 66 8.09 -2.10 1.07
CA GLN A 66 8.39 -1.03 0.10
C GLN A 66 7.42 0.15 0.24
N ILE A 67 6.11 -0.13 0.34
CA ILE A 67 5.09 0.90 0.52
C ILE A 67 5.31 1.65 1.83
N LEU A 68 5.47 0.94 2.95
CA LEU A 68 5.72 1.57 4.24
C LEU A 68 6.98 2.45 4.24
N LYS A 69 8.04 2.01 3.57
CA LYS A 69 9.27 2.81 3.40
C LYS A 69 9.02 4.08 2.57
N LEU A 70 8.32 3.96 1.44
CA LEU A 70 7.94 5.11 0.61
C LEU A 70 7.09 6.13 1.38
N LEU A 71 6.14 5.65 2.19
CA LEU A 71 5.26 6.52 2.97
C LEU A 71 5.95 7.18 4.17
N LYS A 72 7.01 6.57 4.72
CA LYS A 72 7.84 7.18 5.77
C LYS A 72 8.74 8.29 5.24
N ASP A 73 9.25 8.12 4.02
CA ASP A 73 10.12 9.10 3.34
C ASP A 73 9.34 10.35 2.87
N GLU A 74 8.02 10.22 2.67
CA GLU A 74 7.13 11.35 2.33
C GLU A 74 6.68 12.22 3.54
N LYS A 75 7.21 11.97 4.74
CA LYS A 75 6.76 12.60 5.99
C LYS A 75 7.58 13.84 6.35
#